data_AF-A0A6L4ZPW6-F1
#
_entry.id   AF-A0A6L4ZPW6-F1
#
_cell.length_a   1.000
_cell.length_b   1.000
_cell.length_c   1.000
_cell.angle_alpha   90.00
_cell.angle_beta   90.00
_cell.angle_gamma   90.00
#
_symmetry.space_group_name_H-M   'P 1'
#
loop_
_entity.id
_entity.type
_entity.pdbx_description
1 polymer ?
#
loop_
_entity_poly.entity_id
_entity_poly.type
_entity_poly.pdbx_seq_one_letter_code
_entity_poly.pdbx_strand_id
1 'polypeptide(L)'
;MDEQEQKLLKELLQKKLHGTLSKEEEQMLFDLSAKKTGRSPSTPTSSANLATGLSKLNNLITATDSLTNTLEEMAGKVNTHSSQAEAKQTIAEM
;
A
#
# COMPACT_ATOMS: atom_id res chain seq x y z
N MET A 1 -16.80 0.31 19.52
CA MET A 1 -16.24 1.23 18.51
C MET A 1 -17.27 1.35 17.42
N ASP A 2 -17.77 2.56 17.16
CA ASP A 2 -18.78 2.79 16.13
C ASP A 2 -18.17 2.85 14.71
N GLU A 3 -19.02 3.00 13.70
CA GLU A 3 -18.62 3.00 12.29
C GLU A 3 -17.75 4.22 11.92
N GLN A 4 -18.00 5.38 12.51
CA GLN A 4 -17.23 6.60 12.27
C GLN A 4 -15.81 6.44 12.83
N GLU A 5 -15.68 5.90 14.04
CA GLU A 5 -14.40 5.58 14.67
C GLU A 5 -13.61 4.54 13.88
N GLN A 6 -14.27 3.52 13.31
CA GLN A 6 -13.62 2.54 12.44
C GLN A 6 -13.09 3.16 11.15
N LYS A 7 -13.87 4.08 10.54
CA LYS A 7 -13.47 4.80 9.33
C LYS A 7 -12.27 5.70 9.60
N LEU A 8 -12.31 6.44 10.72
CA LEU A 8 -11.20 7.28 11.15
C LEU A 8 -9.94 6.46 11.44
N LEU A 9 -10.05 5.34 12.16
CA LEU A 9 -8.91 4.45 12.42
C LEU A 9 -8.27 3.95 11.11
N LYS A 10 -9.07 3.59 10.10
CA LYS A 10 -8.56 3.18 8.78
C LYS A 10 -7.80 4.32 8.09
N GLU A 11 -8.35 5.54 8.10
CA GLU A 11 -7.71 6.72 7.49
C GLU A 11 -6.36 7.04 8.17
N LEU A 12 -6.32 7.02 9.51
CA LEU A 12 -5.09 7.25 10.26
C LEU A 12 -4.03 6.17 10.01
N LEU A 13 -4.44 4.90 9.86
CA LEU A 13 -3.50 3.83 9.49
C LEU A 13 -2.94 4.03 8.08
N GLN A 14 -3.74 4.51 7.12
CA GLN A 14 -3.27 4.83 5.77
C GLN A 14 -2.30 6.02 5.78
N LYS A 15 -2.63 7.11 6.50
CA LYS A 15 -1.72 8.24 6.68
C LYS A 15 -0.41 7.82 7.33
N LYS A 16 -0.46 6.93 8.33
CA LYS A 16 0.75 6.36 8.96
C LYS A 16 1.59 5.57 7.96
N LEU A 17 0.95 4.77 7.12
CA LEU A 17 1.61 3.97 6.11
C LEU A 17 2.32 4.83 5.07
N HIS A 18 1.72 5.95 4.68
CA HIS A 18 2.28 6.89 3.69
C HIS A 18 3.20 7.95 4.31
N GLY A 19 3.42 7.92 5.63
CA GLY A 19 4.27 8.90 6.33
C GLY A 19 3.71 10.32 6.39
N THR A 20 2.39 10.49 6.24
CA THR A 20 1.72 11.81 6.23
C THR A 20 0.96 12.12 7.52
N LEU A 21 1.10 11.26 8.54
CA LEU A 21 0.39 11.38 9.82
C LEU A 21 0.95 12.54 10.67
N SER A 22 0.08 13.41 11.20
CA SER A 22 0.47 14.47 12.16
C SER A 22 0.68 13.92 13.58
N LYS A 23 1.26 14.73 14.48
CA LYS A 23 1.44 14.36 15.89
C LYS A 23 0.11 14.22 16.64
N GLU A 24 -0.86 15.08 16.35
CA GLU A 24 -2.21 14.99 16.90
C GLU A 24 -2.90 13.72 16.40
N GLU A 25 -2.73 13.41 15.12
CA GLU A 25 -3.23 12.19 14.50
C GLU A 25 -2.56 10.91 15.02
N GLU A 26 -1.27 10.97 15.39
CA GLU A 26 -0.57 9.88 16.08
C GLU A 26 -1.21 9.56 17.43
N GLN A 27 -1.57 10.59 18.20
CA GLN A 27 -2.26 10.40 19.48
C GLN A 27 -3.66 9.81 19.27
N MET A 28 -4.43 10.32 18.30
CA MET A 28 -5.74 9.77 17.95
C MET A 28 -5.65 8.32 17.49
N LEU A 29 -4.63 7.97 16.69
CA LEU A 29 -4.39 6.61 16.25
C LEU A 29 -4.07 5.68 17.42
N PHE A 30 -3.30 6.16 18.40
CA PHE A 30 -3.00 5.41 19.61
C PHE A 30 -4.27 5.13 20.42
N ASP A 31 -5.08 6.16 20.68
CA ASP A 31 -6.32 6.06 21.48
C ASP A 31 -7.35 5.14 20.82
N LEU A 32 -7.56 5.28 19.50
CA LEU A 32 -8.48 4.42 18.74
C LEU A 32 -7.98 2.97 18.66
N SER A 33 -6.67 2.76 18.54
CA SER A 33 -6.07 1.42 18.54
C SER A 33 -6.20 0.73 19.90
N ALA A 34 -6.01 1.48 20.99
CA ALA A 34 -6.24 1.00 22.34
C ALA A 34 -7.71 0.62 22.55
N LYS A 35 -8.64 1.51 22.16
CA LYS A 35 -10.10 1.26 22.22
C LYS A 35 -10.53 0.01 21.45
N LYS A 36 -9.97 -0.21 20.25
CA LYS A 36 -10.27 -1.40 19.42
C LYS A 36 -9.79 -2.71 20.05
N THR A 37 -8.69 -2.69 20.79
CA THR A 37 -8.11 -3.89 21.43
C THR A 37 -8.66 -4.15 22.83
N GLY A 38 -9.61 -3.34 23.30
CA GLY A 38 -10.14 -3.43 24.67
C GLY A 38 -9.11 -3.07 25.75
N ARG A 39 -8.00 -2.42 25.37
CA ARG A 39 -6.97 -1.96 26.31
C ARG A 39 -7.28 -0.55 26.77
N SER A 40 -7.07 -0.29 28.05
CA SER A 40 -7.17 1.07 28.60
C SER A 40 -6.06 1.96 28.01
N PRO A 41 -6.38 3.16 27.51
CA PRO A 41 -5.43 4.07 26.87
C PRO A 41 -4.33 4.59 27.81
N SER A 42 -4.45 4.33 29.12
CA SER A 42 -3.53 4.78 30.17
C SER A 42 -2.24 3.96 30.32
N THR A 43 -2.03 2.91 29.50
CA THR A 43 -0.78 2.12 29.53
C THR A 43 -0.04 2.24 28.20
N PRO A 44 1.11 2.95 28.14
CA PRO A 44 1.91 3.03 26.93
C PRO A 44 2.57 1.67 26.70
N THR A 45 1.88 0.80 25.96
CA THR A 45 2.35 -0.58 25.74
C THR A 45 2.55 -0.85 24.27
N SER A 46 3.82 -0.76 23.88
CA SER A 46 4.49 -1.27 22.67
C SER A 46 3.76 -1.09 21.33
N SER A 47 3.98 0.08 20.73
CA SER A 47 3.80 0.35 19.31
C SER A 47 4.59 -0.58 18.39
N ALA A 48 5.45 -1.47 18.91
CA ALA A 48 6.32 -2.34 18.15
C ALA A 48 5.57 -3.34 17.26
N ASN A 49 4.44 -3.90 17.72
CA ASN A 49 3.66 -4.85 16.92
C ASN A 49 2.95 -4.15 15.74
N LEU A 50 2.41 -2.95 15.99
CA LEU A 50 1.79 -2.14 14.93
C LEU A 50 2.83 -1.64 13.94
N ALA A 51 3.99 -1.18 14.43
CA ALA A 51 5.11 -0.77 13.58
C ALA A 51 5.62 -1.92 12.72
N THR A 52 5.74 -3.14 13.28
CA THR A 52 6.15 -4.34 12.54
C THR A 52 5.11 -4.73 11.50
N GLY A 53 3.82 -4.70 11.84
CA GLY A 53 2.73 -4.98 10.91
C GLY A 53 2.67 -3.98 9.75
N LEU A 54 2.80 -2.68 10.04
CA LEU A 54 2.83 -1.62 9.04
C LEU A 54 4.08 -1.70 8.16
N SER A 55 5.24 -2.05 8.72
CA SER A 55 6.47 -2.24 7.94
C SER A 55 6.34 -3.43 6.96
N LYS A 56 5.75 -4.54 7.41
CA LYS A 56 5.45 -5.68 6.53
C LYS A 56 4.47 -5.30 5.42
N LEU A 57 3.45 -4.53 5.74
CA LEU A 57 2.48 -4.04 4.75
C LEU A 57 3.13 -3.09 3.74
N ASN A 58 3.99 -2.18 4.19
CA ASN A 58 4.73 -1.27 3.30
C ASN A 58 5.63 -2.05 2.34
N ASN A 59 6.34 -3.07 2.83
CA ASN A 59 7.17 -3.94 1.98
C ASN A 59 6.34 -4.68 0.93
N LEU A 60 5.13 -5.13 1.28
CA LEU A 60 4.22 -5.76 0.33
C LEU A 60 3.75 -4.78 -0.76
N ILE A 61 3.39 -3.55 -0.39
CA ILE A 61 3.01 -2.51 -1.35
C ILE A 61 4.16 -2.24 -2.32
N THR A 62 5.38 -2.02 -1.81
CA THR A 62 6.56 -1.80 -2.67
C THR A 62 6.82 -2.98 -3.60
N ALA A 63 6.66 -4.22 -3.12
CA ALA A 63 6.82 -5.41 -3.96
C ALA A 63 5.74 -5.49 -5.06
N THR A 64 4.50 -5.14 -4.74
CA THR A 64 3.40 -5.08 -5.71
C THR A 64 3.65 -3.99 -6.77
N ASP A 65 4.08 -2.80 -6.39
CA ASP A 65 4.39 -1.72 -7.34
C ASP A 65 5.52 -2.13 -8.30
N SER A 66 6.57 -2.77 -7.77
CA SER A 66 7.67 -3.29 -8.59
C SER A 66 7.21 -4.37 -9.58
N LEU A 67 6.28 -5.25 -9.17
CA LEU A 67 5.72 -6.27 -10.03
C LEU A 67 4.87 -5.65 -11.15
N THR A 68 4.03 -4.66 -10.81
CA THR A 68 3.21 -3.92 -11.78
C THR A 68 4.09 -3.29 -12.87
N ASN A 69 5.16 -2.58 -12.49
CA ASN A 69 6.10 -1.99 -13.44
C ASN A 69 6.74 -3.04 -14.36
N THR A 70 7.10 -4.21 -13.80
CA THR A 70 7.68 -5.31 -14.59
C THR A 70 6.68 -5.86 -15.61
N LEU A 71 5.41 -6.01 -15.23
CA LEU A 71 4.34 -6.47 -16.12
C LEU A 71 4.06 -5.46 -17.24
N GLU A 72 4.08 -4.16 -16.93
CA GLU A 72 3.93 -3.10 -17.93
C GLU A 72 5.09 -3.10 -18.94
N GLU A 73 6.34 -3.25 -18.49
CA GLU A 73 7.49 -3.40 -19.38
C GLU A 73 7.36 -4.63 -20.30
N MET A 74 6.91 -5.76 -19.75
CA MET A 74 6.68 -6.98 -20.52
C MET A 74 5.58 -6.78 -21.57
N ALA A 75 4.46 -6.18 -21.20
CA ALA A 75 3.37 -5.86 -22.13
C ALA A 75 3.85 -4.94 -23.26
N GLY A 76 4.65 -3.92 -22.94
CA GLY A 76 5.26 -3.02 -23.93
C GLY A 76 6.19 -3.76 -24.92
N LYS A 77 7.03 -4.67 -24.42
CA LYS A 77 7.91 -5.50 -25.27
C LYS A 77 7.11 -6.43 -26.18
N VAL A 78 6.07 -7.09 -25.66
CA VAL A 78 5.20 -7.99 -26.45
C VAL A 78 4.52 -7.22 -27.58
N ASN A 79 3.93 -6.06 -27.29
CA ASN A 79 3.28 -5.23 -28.30
C ASN A 79 4.26 -4.76 -29.38
N THR A 80 5.45 -4.31 -28.99
CA THR A 80 6.48 -3.86 -29.93
C THR A 80 6.95 -5.00 -30.84
N HIS A 81 7.17 -6.19 -30.29
CA HIS A 81 7.55 -7.36 -31.08
C HIS A 81 6.43 -7.82 -32.04
N SER A 82 5.17 -7.77 -31.61
CA SER A 82 4.02 -8.08 -32.48
C SER A 82 3.96 -7.11 -33.67
N SER A 83 4.03 -5.81 -33.41
CA SER A 83 3.99 -4.80 -34.49
C SER A 83 5.18 -4.90 -35.43
N GLN A 84 6.38 -5.25 -34.94
CA GLN A 84 7.53 -5.50 -35.80
C GLN A 84 7.38 -6.77 -36.65
N ALA A 85 6.77 -7.83 -36.10
CA ALA A 85 6.52 -9.06 -36.85
C ALA A 85 5.52 -8.82 -37.99
N GLU A 86 4.43 -8.10 -37.70
CA GLU A 86 3.43 -7.69 -38.69
C GLU A 86 4.06 -6.81 -39.79
N ALA A 87 4.85 -5.80 -39.42
CA ALA A 87 5.52 -4.93 -40.39
C ALA A 87 6.50 -5.70 -41.31
N LYS A 88 7.24 -6.67 -40.76
CA LYS A 88 8.14 -7.53 -41.55
C LYS A 88 7.37 -8.44 -42.51
N GLN A 89 6.21 -8.95 -42.10
CA GLN A 89 5.37 -9.78 -42.96
C GLN A 89 4.82 -8.97 -44.14
N THR A 90 4.29 -7.76 -43.91
CA THR A 90 3.78 -6.90 -44.98
C THR A 90 4.85 -6.57 -46.02
N ILE A 91 6.08 -6.30 -45.60
CA ILE A 91 7.19 -6.05 -46.54
C ILE A 91 7.55 -7.29 -47.36
N ALA A 92 7.47 -8.49 -46.78
CA ALA A 92 7.78 -9.74 -47.49
C ALA A 92 6.70 -10.15 -48.51
N GLU A 93 5.48 -9.62 -48.37
CA GLU A 93 4.33 -9.88 -49.25
C GLU A 93 4.19 -8.85 -50.40
N MET A 94 5.03 -7.80 -50.45
CA MET A 94 5.09 -6.80 -51.53
C MET A 94 6.17 -7.13 -52.57
#